data_AF-A0A5J4UKW1-F1
#
_entry.id   AF-A0A5J4UKW1-F1
#
_cell.length_a   1.000
_cell.length_b   1.000
_cell.length_c   1.000
_cell.angle_alpha   90.00
_cell.angle_beta   90.00
_cell.angle_gamma   90.00
#
_symmetry.space_group_name_H-M   'P 1'
#
loop_
_entity.id
_entity.type
_entity.pdbx_description
1 polymer ?
#
loop_
_entity_poly.entity_id
_entity_poly.type
_entity_poly.pdbx_seq_one_letter_code
_entity_poly.pdbx_strand_id
1 'polypeptide(L)'
;MEEGATNQEGGAIHAYPLSTSIQLEILYCNFIGCKATVGGGAVNLYIENVDAFTLKNSQFYNCSSQQSGGALYIYAVGVVYFTMENNQFYNCSTRGLGGALYLRSINEALNTVENNQFYYCTANEQGGAIQQSSSVDSLQFIKGVLIENCESQNVGGGIMVDLFDSSPNFGALAEIKQTTIINCKTSYFSYGLGGGGIYASIIEGTLNIEDSIISNCNSSQTANGGGINIRKESNNAKLFISNTSLISCKTIAKDSYPEFNYGGGIFLDTSLTTSKLNSQNFLLTDLVFTGCESGAQAGHNIHIVSPNIQATLLFIKNGNLLTVNNTVNLYENELYANDYMGLDNLKFMSGRPFINPYYIDPASGAIYSTLSGGVLIIEDSTFNTCNCTQPGAGGALAIIQDFTSKVFIRNTSFINCKTIMNSSSDYYGWGGAIYIQSSVSSNELSYSNFQMTDLTFSGCEAVNQIGNNIHIVSPDTHLTGLTIAVLGLLTVNGINDLYSSQSYQNDYMGINQSLYNYGQSLPDNHEPLFIEVYSQNFKAQYYIDSSGQDTNNCLSTSTACVTFNHTLSLTLPPEF
;
A
#
# COMPACT_ATOMS: atom_id res chain seq x y z
N MET A 1 -15.47 39.78 27.50
CA MET A 1 -15.63 39.51 28.95
C MET A 1 -14.30 39.77 29.65
N GLU A 2 -14.29 39.91 30.98
CA GLU A 2 -13.09 40.25 31.79
C GLU A 2 -11.88 39.35 31.47
N GLU A 3 -10.70 39.97 31.42
CA GLU A 3 -9.41 39.28 31.25
C GLU A 3 -9.16 38.34 32.43
N GLY A 4 -8.88 37.06 32.17
CA GLY A 4 -8.43 36.13 33.21
C GLY A 4 -9.52 35.40 34.00
N ALA A 5 -10.78 35.37 33.52
CA ALA A 5 -11.85 34.61 34.16
C ALA A 5 -11.45 33.12 34.35
N THR A 6 -11.50 32.63 35.60
CA THR A 6 -11.01 31.29 35.99
C THR A 6 -12.10 30.54 36.75
N ASN A 7 -12.62 29.45 36.17
CA ASN A 7 -13.64 28.59 36.78
C ASN A 7 -13.25 27.11 36.68
N GLN A 8 -14.02 26.20 37.27
CA GLN A 8 -13.76 24.77 37.09
C GLN A 8 -14.08 24.32 35.66
N GLU A 9 -15.23 24.74 35.14
CA GLU A 9 -15.73 24.44 33.80
C GLU A 9 -16.10 25.75 33.14
N GLY A 10 -15.63 26.01 31.90
CA GLY A 10 -16.00 27.23 31.19
C GLY A 10 -15.50 28.49 31.92
N GLY A 11 -14.25 28.90 31.69
CA GLY A 11 -13.68 30.05 32.39
C GLY A 11 -14.55 31.29 32.33
N ALA A 12 -15.29 31.48 31.24
CA ALA A 12 -16.32 32.50 31.10
C ALA A 12 -17.76 31.94 31.07
N ILE A 13 -18.00 30.85 30.35
CA ILE A 13 -19.35 30.31 30.13
C ILE A 13 -19.35 28.80 30.35
N HIS A 14 -20.17 28.34 31.28
CA HIS A 14 -20.55 26.94 31.41
C HIS A 14 -22.06 26.82 31.19
N ALA A 15 -22.49 25.99 30.24
CA ALA A 15 -23.90 25.76 29.98
C ALA A 15 -24.23 24.28 29.76
N TYR A 16 -25.33 23.87 30.38
CA TYR A 16 -25.91 22.52 30.34
C TYR A 16 -27.43 22.65 30.09
N PRO A 17 -27.87 22.97 28.86
CA PRO A 17 -29.28 23.15 28.55
C PRO A 17 -29.98 21.80 28.55
N LEU A 18 -30.89 21.59 29.50
CA LEU A 18 -31.59 20.31 29.72
C LEU A 18 -32.98 20.22 29.08
N SER A 19 -33.48 21.29 28.45
CA SER A 19 -34.80 21.29 27.83
C SER A 19 -34.71 21.31 26.31
N THR A 20 -35.65 20.60 25.69
CA THR A 20 -35.93 20.72 24.26
C THR A 20 -36.35 22.17 23.95
N SER A 21 -36.08 22.66 22.73
CA SER A 21 -36.38 24.04 22.29
C SER A 21 -35.55 25.19 22.90
N ILE A 22 -34.27 24.99 23.23
CA ILE A 22 -33.36 26.09 23.58
C ILE A 22 -32.53 26.49 22.35
N GLN A 23 -32.44 27.80 22.10
CA GLN A 23 -31.47 28.39 21.18
C GLN A 23 -30.45 29.16 22.01
N LEU A 24 -29.17 28.84 21.85
CA LEU A 24 -28.07 29.56 22.51
C LEU A 24 -27.10 30.08 21.45
N GLU A 25 -26.82 31.37 21.53
CA GLU A 25 -25.98 32.09 20.57
C GLU A 25 -24.85 32.83 21.28
N ILE A 26 -23.62 32.62 20.83
CA ILE A 26 -22.45 33.40 21.20
C ILE A 26 -21.96 34.10 19.94
N LEU A 27 -22.17 35.41 19.86
CA LEU A 27 -21.91 36.21 18.67
C LEU A 27 -21.00 37.39 19.01
N TYR A 28 -20.01 37.67 18.17
CA TYR A 28 -19.16 38.87 18.26
C TYR A 28 -18.48 39.03 19.63
N CYS A 29 -18.10 37.92 20.26
CA CYS A 29 -17.54 37.90 21.61
C CYS A 29 -16.01 37.78 21.57
N ASN A 30 -15.34 38.45 22.51
CA ASN A 30 -13.90 38.30 22.74
C ASN A 30 -13.66 37.66 24.12
N PHE A 31 -13.02 36.50 24.11
CA PHE A 31 -12.59 35.74 25.29
C PHE A 31 -11.07 35.83 25.39
N ILE A 32 -10.56 36.43 26.47
CA ILE A 32 -9.14 36.74 26.61
C ILE A 32 -8.64 36.19 27.95
N GLY A 33 -7.65 35.30 27.90
CA GLY A 33 -6.99 34.75 29.08
C GLY A 33 -7.88 33.86 29.95
N CYS A 34 -9.03 33.40 29.45
CA CYS A 34 -9.95 32.57 30.21
C CYS A 34 -9.34 31.20 30.54
N LYS A 35 -9.55 30.71 31.76
CA LYS A 35 -8.95 29.45 32.25
C LYS A 35 -9.99 28.52 32.88
N ALA A 36 -9.82 27.22 32.66
CA ALA A 36 -10.64 26.18 33.30
C ALA A 36 -9.80 25.01 33.83
N THR A 37 -10.23 24.35 34.92
CA THR A 37 -9.55 23.14 35.42
C THR A 37 -10.06 21.86 34.76
N VAL A 38 -11.27 21.85 34.21
CA VAL A 38 -11.85 20.70 33.53
C VAL A 38 -11.73 20.94 32.03
N GLY A 39 -12.79 21.40 31.37
CA GLY A 39 -12.79 21.67 29.94
C GLY A 39 -13.25 23.07 29.60
N GLY A 40 -12.84 23.55 28.43
CA GLY A 40 -13.33 24.79 27.85
C GLY A 40 -12.79 26.00 28.59
N GLY A 41 -11.52 26.36 28.35
CA GLY A 41 -10.90 27.48 29.06
C GLY A 41 -11.73 28.76 28.99
N ALA A 42 -12.47 28.99 27.91
CA ALA A 42 -13.49 30.03 27.81
C ALA A 42 -14.91 29.46 27.96
N VAL A 43 -15.27 28.47 27.16
CA VAL A 43 -16.65 27.99 27.05
C VAL A 43 -16.69 26.47 27.16
N ASN A 44 -17.52 25.97 28.07
CA ASN A 44 -17.80 24.54 28.26
C ASN A 44 -19.29 24.30 28.06
N LEU A 45 -19.63 23.48 27.08
CA LEU A 45 -21.00 23.17 26.71
C LEU A 45 -21.22 21.67 26.67
N TYR A 46 -22.31 21.28 27.30
CA TYR A 46 -22.93 19.99 27.12
C TYR A 46 -24.30 20.24 26.52
N ILE A 47 -24.56 19.68 25.35
CA ILE A 47 -25.73 19.98 24.52
C ILE A 47 -26.45 18.66 24.26
N GLU A 48 -27.67 18.52 24.79
CA GLU A 48 -28.43 17.27 24.67
C GLU A 48 -29.86 17.53 24.21
N ASN A 49 -30.25 16.94 23.07
CA ASN A 49 -31.61 17.05 22.49
C ASN A 49 -32.12 18.50 22.33
N VAL A 50 -31.25 19.39 21.84
CA VAL A 50 -31.50 20.83 21.72
C VAL A 50 -31.54 21.26 20.25
N ASP A 51 -32.44 22.20 19.91
CA ASP A 51 -32.70 22.60 18.52
C ASP A 51 -31.50 23.24 17.83
N ALA A 52 -30.78 24.18 18.47
CA ALA A 52 -29.59 24.79 17.86
C ALA A 52 -28.66 25.49 18.86
N PHE A 53 -27.35 25.32 18.68
CA PHE A 53 -26.31 26.17 19.28
C PHE A 53 -25.46 26.82 18.21
N THR A 54 -25.22 28.12 18.34
CA THR A 54 -24.46 28.90 17.36
C THR A 54 -23.33 29.70 18.02
N LEU A 55 -22.10 29.56 17.53
CA LEU A 55 -20.94 30.38 17.91
C LEU A 55 -20.35 31.04 16.66
N LYS A 56 -20.47 32.36 16.53
CA LYS A 56 -19.99 33.06 15.33
C LYS A 56 -19.22 34.34 15.61
N ASN A 57 -18.33 34.68 14.68
CA ASN A 57 -17.63 35.97 14.62
C ASN A 57 -16.92 36.34 15.94
N SER A 58 -16.45 35.35 16.69
CA SER A 58 -15.88 35.51 18.03
C SER A 58 -14.40 35.17 18.05
N GLN A 59 -13.69 35.66 19.07
CA GLN A 59 -12.25 35.50 19.21
C GLN A 59 -11.89 34.91 20.57
N PHE A 60 -10.92 34.00 20.57
CA PHE A 60 -10.40 33.31 21.74
C PHE A 60 -8.88 33.49 21.79
N TYR A 61 -8.40 34.28 22.74
CA TYR A 61 -6.98 34.58 22.91
C TYR A 61 -6.47 34.06 24.24
N ASN A 62 -5.38 33.29 24.20
CA ASN A 62 -4.69 32.81 25.40
C ASN A 62 -5.61 32.05 26.38
N CYS A 63 -6.64 31.39 25.86
CA CYS A 63 -7.54 30.55 26.66
C CYS A 63 -6.87 29.20 26.96
N SER A 64 -7.05 28.68 28.18
CA SER A 64 -6.47 27.39 28.53
C SER A 64 -7.33 26.52 29.44
N SER A 65 -7.27 25.20 29.27
CA SER A 65 -7.88 24.22 30.17
C SER A 65 -6.86 23.20 30.71
N GLN A 66 -7.16 22.52 31.81
CA GLN A 66 -6.30 21.42 32.28
C GLN A 66 -6.69 20.05 31.74
N GLN A 67 -7.92 19.81 31.26
CA GLN A 67 -8.29 18.53 30.65
C GLN A 67 -8.46 18.68 29.13
N SER A 68 -9.57 19.23 28.64
CA SER A 68 -9.82 19.22 27.18
C SER A 68 -10.43 20.52 26.69
N GLY A 69 -10.09 20.91 25.46
CA GLY A 69 -10.64 22.10 24.83
C GLY A 69 -10.08 23.38 25.45
N GLY A 70 -8.87 23.77 25.05
CA GLY A 70 -8.18 24.91 25.66
C GLY A 70 -9.00 26.20 25.64
N ALA A 71 -9.81 26.41 24.61
CA ALA A 71 -10.84 27.45 24.58
C ALA A 71 -12.25 26.88 24.75
N LEU A 72 -12.57 25.82 23.99
CA LEU A 72 -13.90 25.28 23.84
C LEU A 72 -13.95 23.79 24.13
N TYR A 73 -14.84 23.42 25.03
CA TYR A 73 -15.23 22.03 25.25
C TYR A 73 -16.69 21.87 24.87
N ILE A 74 -16.97 21.01 23.89
CA ILE A 74 -18.31 20.77 23.36
C ILE A 74 -18.60 19.28 23.41
N TYR A 75 -19.67 18.91 24.10
CA TYR A 75 -20.20 17.56 24.14
C TYR A 75 -21.65 17.55 23.67
N ALA A 76 -21.89 17.07 22.45
CA ALA A 76 -23.19 17.08 21.79
C ALA A 76 -23.78 15.66 21.71
N VAL A 77 -25.01 15.48 22.21
CA VAL A 77 -25.70 14.18 22.26
C VAL A 77 -27.13 14.30 21.76
N GLY A 78 -27.55 13.34 20.93
CA GLY A 78 -28.90 13.31 20.38
C GLY A 78 -29.05 14.23 19.18
N VAL A 79 -30.29 14.52 18.81
CA VAL A 79 -30.60 15.39 17.67
C VAL A 79 -30.29 16.84 18.04
N VAL A 80 -29.03 17.24 17.83
CA VAL A 80 -28.47 18.56 18.12
C VAL A 80 -27.84 19.14 16.87
N TYR A 81 -28.00 20.45 16.70
CA TYR A 81 -27.39 21.22 15.61
C TYR A 81 -26.42 22.26 16.17
N PHE A 82 -25.12 21.95 16.20
CA PHE A 82 -24.07 22.89 16.59
C PHE A 82 -23.43 23.51 15.34
N THR A 83 -23.35 24.84 15.30
CA THR A 83 -22.66 25.58 14.24
C THR A 83 -21.63 26.53 14.83
N MET A 84 -20.39 26.42 14.38
CA MET A 84 -19.30 27.33 14.70
C MET A 84 -18.76 27.97 13.42
N GLU A 85 -18.86 29.29 13.26
CA GLU A 85 -18.52 29.97 12.01
C GLU A 85 -17.69 31.26 12.19
N ASN A 86 -16.66 31.46 11.38
CA ASN A 86 -15.88 32.71 11.34
C ASN A 86 -15.26 33.13 12.68
N ASN A 87 -14.81 32.16 13.49
CA ASN A 87 -14.13 32.43 14.76
C ASN A 87 -12.62 32.31 14.63
N GLN A 88 -11.91 32.99 15.52
CA GLN A 88 -10.45 32.95 15.59
C GLN A 88 -9.98 32.45 16.96
N PHE A 89 -9.08 31.46 16.94
CA PHE A 89 -8.41 30.92 18.12
C PHE A 89 -6.93 31.22 18.01
N TYR A 90 -6.37 31.86 19.02
CA TYR A 90 -4.97 32.23 19.04
C TYR A 90 -4.34 31.85 20.37
N ASN A 91 -3.29 31.04 20.30
CA ASN A 91 -2.48 30.61 21.45
C ASN A 91 -3.34 29.98 22.56
N CYS A 92 -4.34 29.18 22.16
CA CYS A 92 -5.14 28.38 23.10
C CYS A 92 -4.40 27.10 23.46
N SER A 93 -4.54 26.61 24.70
CA SER A 93 -3.80 25.41 25.12
C SER A 93 -4.54 24.51 26.11
N THR A 94 -4.23 23.21 26.08
CA THR A 94 -4.71 22.26 27.09
C THR A 94 -3.68 21.19 27.44
N ARG A 95 -3.81 20.58 28.63
CA ARG A 95 -2.97 19.41 29.00
C ARG A 95 -3.52 18.07 28.52
N GLY A 96 -4.74 18.02 28.00
CA GLY A 96 -5.29 16.81 27.37
C GLY A 96 -5.57 17.04 25.89
N LEU A 97 -6.85 17.01 25.51
CA LEU A 97 -7.27 16.88 24.11
C LEU A 97 -7.82 18.19 23.54
N GLY A 98 -7.41 18.55 22.32
CA GLY A 98 -7.94 19.71 21.60
C GLY A 98 -7.40 21.03 22.15
N GLY A 99 -6.27 21.50 21.62
CA GLY A 99 -5.59 22.70 22.14
C GLY A 99 -6.45 23.96 22.11
N ALA A 100 -7.37 24.07 21.14
CA ALA A 100 -8.43 25.06 21.16
C ALA A 100 -9.81 24.42 21.36
N LEU A 101 -10.14 23.41 20.56
CA LEU A 101 -11.47 22.83 20.50
C LEU A 101 -11.42 21.34 20.80
N TYR A 102 -12.21 20.92 21.78
CA TYR A 102 -12.64 19.54 21.94
C TYR A 102 -14.11 19.44 21.53
N LEU A 103 -14.40 18.62 20.52
CA LEU A 103 -15.75 18.40 20.00
C LEU A 103 -16.07 16.91 19.97
N ARG A 104 -17.01 16.49 20.81
CA ARG A 104 -17.52 15.12 20.84
C ARG A 104 -18.99 15.07 20.48
N SER A 105 -19.35 14.21 19.53
CA SER A 105 -20.72 14.04 19.04
C SER A 105 -21.16 12.59 19.12
N ILE A 106 -22.39 12.38 19.60
CA ILE A 106 -22.95 11.05 19.86
C ILE A 106 -24.44 11.06 19.49
N ASN A 107 -24.97 9.93 19.00
CA ASN A 107 -26.39 9.71 18.74
C ASN A 107 -27.00 10.76 17.80
N GLU A 108 -26.70 10.70 16.50
CA GLU A 108 -27.30 11.57 15.46
C GLU A 108 -26.94 13.07 15.56
N ALA A 109 -26.08 13.48 16.49
CA ALA A 109 -25.67 14.88 16.64
C ALA A 109 -24.97 15.41 15.37
N LEU A 110 -25.40 16.57 14.89
CA LEU A 110 -24.87 17.25 13.70
C LEU A 110 -24.09 18.50 14.10
N ASN A 111 -22.79 18.51 13.78
CA ASN A 111 -21.89 19.59 14.19
C ASN A 111 -21.12 20.11 12.99
N THR A 112 -21.11 21.43 12.80
CA THR A 112 -20.42 22.10 11.70
C THR A 112 -19.44 23.14 12.24
N VAL A 113 -18.19 23.05 11.80
CA VAL A 113 -17.09 23.97 12.09
C VAL A 113 -16.62 24.55 10.76
N GLU A 114 -17.03 25.78 10.47
CA GLU A 114 -16.87 26.39 9.14
C GLU A 114 -16.12 27.72 9.18
N ASN A 115 -15.16 27.93 8.28
CA ASN A 115 -14.45 29.21 8.11
C ASN A 115 -13.76 29.73 9.39
N ASN A 116 -13.35 28.83 10.29
CA ASN A 116 -12.64 29.17 11.52
C ASN A 116 -11.12 29.13 11.31
N GLN A 117 -10.40 29.88 12.16
CA GLN A 117 -8.95 29.97 12.09
C GLN A 117 -8.31 29.63 13.44
N PHE A 118 -7.31 28.76 13.43
CA PHE A 118 -6.60 28.29 14.62
C PHE A 118 -5.10 28.56 14.47
N TYR A 119 -4.54 29.34 15.39
CA TYR A 119 -3.15 29.75 15.36
C TYR A 119 -2.45 29.41 16.67
N TYR A 120 -1.31 28.74 16.58
CA TYR A 120 -0.43 28.46 17.73
C TYR A 120 -1.13 27.71 18.88
N CYS A 121 -2.14 26.90 18.56
CA CYS A 121 -2.85 26.12 19.56
C CYS A 121 -2.03 24.89 19.96
N THR A 122 -2.05 24.52 21.24
CA THR A 122 -1.23 23.41 21.74
C THR A 122 -2.00 22.44 22.65
N ALA A 123 -1.73 21.14 22.49
CA ALA A 123 -2.30 20.08 23.32
C ALA A 123 -1.21 19.13 23.84
N ASN A 124 -1.20 18.79 25.13
CA ASN A 124 -0.22 17.81 25.64
C ASN A 124 -0.61 16.35 25.36
N GLU A 125 -1.80 16.07 24.82
CA GLU A 125 -2.13 14.72 24.38
C GLU A 125 -2.41 14.67 22.88
N GLN A 126 -3.56 15.14 22.43
CA GLN A 126 -4.02 14.92 21.05
C GLN A 126 -4.69 16.17 20.48
N GLY A 127 -4.61 16.35 19.16
CA GLY A 127 -5.33 17.40 18.44
C GLY A 127 -4.83 18.79 18.83
N GLY A 128 -3.69 19.22 18.29
CA GLY A 128 -3.05 20.47 18.70
C GLY A 128 -3.95 21.70 18.57
N ALA A 129 -4.82 21.73 17.56
CA ALA A 129 -5.93 22.67 17.50
C ALA A 129 -7.27 22.02 17.88
N ILE A 130 -7.61 20.91 17.20
CA ILE A 130 -8.94 20.31 17.24
C ILE A 130 -8.83 18.83 17.61
N GLN A 131 -9.54 18.44 18.66
CA GLN A 131 -9.93 17.04 18.90
C GLN A 131 -11.35 16.85 18.40
N GLN A 132 -11.52 15.92 17.47
CA GLN A 132 -12.80 15.51 16.91
C GLN A 132 -13.10 14.07 17.31
N SER A 133 -14.28 13.82 17.90
CA SER A 133 -14.71 12.47 18.28
C SER A 133 -16.17 12.24 17.92
N SER A 134 -16.47 11.16 17.18
CA SER A 134 -17.82 10.87 16.70
C SER A 134 -18.17 9.39 16.86
N SER A 135 -19.42 9.11 17.28
CA SER A 135 -19.98 7.76 17.44
C SER A 135 -21.49 7.75 17.20
N VAL A 136 -22.08 6.58 16.90
CA VAL A 136 -23.54 6.35 16.82
C VAL A 136 -24.26 7.35 15.91
N ASP A 137 -24.11 7.20 14.60
CA ASP A 137 -24.76 8.01 13.53
C ASP A 137 -24.53 9.53 13.62
N SER A 138 -23.58 10.01 14.41
CA SER A 138 -23.24 11.43 14.48
C SER A 138 -22.52 11.92 13.22
N LEU A 139 -22.75 13.19 12.88
CA LEU A 139 -22.23 13.84 11.69
C LEU A 139 -21.41 15.06 12.10
N GLN A 140 -20.15 15.11 11.69
CA GLN A 140 -19.26 16.23 11.96
C GLN A 140 -18.57 16.74 10.70
N PHE A 141 -18.66 18.05 10.47
CA PHE A 141 -18.16 18.73 9.29
C PHE A 141 -17.16 19.83 9.68
N ILE A 142 -15.94 19.76 9.17
CA ILE A 142 -14.91 20.81 9.23
C ILE A 142 -14.72 21.34 7.80
N LYS A 143 -15.04 22.62 7.56
CA LYS A 143 -15.11 23.21 6.21
C LYS A 143 -14.44 24.57 6.14
N GLY A 144 -13.59 24.82 5.15
CA GLY A 144 -12.99 26.15 4.96
C GLY A 144 -12.08 26.59 6.13
N VAL A 145 -11.56 25.64 6.92
CA VAL A 145 -10.81 25.94 8.16
C VAL A 145 -9.33 26.14 7.86
N LEU A 146 -8.71 27.10 8.55
CA LEU A 146 -7.25 27.30 8.57
C LEU A 146 -6.68 26.90 9.93
N ILE A 147 -5.67 26.03 9.93
CA ILE A 147 -4.92 25.64 11.12
C ILE A 147 -3.44 25.90 10.86
N GLU A 148 -2.82 26.74 11.67
CA GLU A 148 -1.44 27.15 11.46
C GLU A 148 -0.62 27.06 12.75
N ASN A 149 0.59 26.51 12.64
CA ASN A 149 1.58 26.45 13.73
C ASN A 149 1.05 25.77 15.01
N CYS A 150 0.11 24.83 14.88
CA CYS A 150 -0.45 24.11 16.02
C CYS A 150 0.35 22.84 16.35
N GLU A 151 0.36 22.44 17.61
CA GLU A 151 1.20 21.36 18.10
C GLU A 151 0.45 20.44 19.07
N SER A 152 0.60 19.13 18.89
CA SER A 152 0.26 18.16 19.93
C SER A 152 1.50 17.41 20.40
N GLN A 153 1.51 16.91 21.63
CA GLN A 153 2.63 16.07 22.05
C GLN A 153 2.54 14.67 21.43
N ASN A 154 1.37 14.04 21.37
CA ASN A 154 1.29 12.64 20.88
C ASN A 154 0.87 12.55 19.42
N VAL A 155 -0.41 12.84 19.11
CA VAL A 155 -1.00 12.57 17.78
C VAL A 155 -1.83 13.75 17.27
N GLY A 156 -1.88 13.93 15.95
CA GLY A 156 -2.69 14.96 15.31
C GLY A 156 -2.25 16.37 15.66
N GLY A 157 -1.12 16.83 15.12
CA GLY A 157 -0.55 18.14 15.49
C GLY A 157 -1.49 19.31 15.17
N GLY A 158 -2.31 19.19 14.13
CA GLY A 158 -3.45 20.08 13.88
C GLY A 158 -4.77 19.47 14.38
N ILE A 159 -5.15 18.35 13.78
CA ILE A 159 -6.44 17.69 14.02
C ILE A 159 -6.23 16.23 14.45
N MET A 160 -6.94 15.83 15.50
CA MET A 160 -7.15 14.43 15.86
C MET A 160 -8.59 14.05 15.54
N VAL A 161 -8.80 12.92 14.86
CA VAL A 161 -10.13 12.37 14.54
C VAL A 161 -10.26 10.97 15.13
N ASP A 162 -11.28 10.76 15.95
CA ASP A 162 -11.67 9.45 16.46
C ASP A 162 -13.09 9.10 16.02
N LEU A 163 -13.21 8.04 15.23
CA LEU A 163 -14.49 7.44 14.84
C LEU A 163 -14.62 6.06 15.47
N PHE A 164 -15.50 5.93 16.45
CA PHE A 164 -15.74 4.68 17.14
C PHE A 164 -17.22 4.35 17.24
N ASP A 165 -17.56 3.12 16.89
CA ASP A 165 -18.85 2.53 17.17
C ASP A 165 -18.67 1.09 17.66
N SER A 166 -19.61 0.63 18.46
CA SER A 166 -19.67 -0.76 18.93
C SER A 166 -20.68 -1.60 18.14
N SER A 167 -21.48 -0.98 17.28
CA SER A 167 -22.54 -1.61 16.50
C SER A 167 -22.31 -1.45 15.00
N PRO A 168 -22.34 -2.54 14.20
CA PRO A 168 -22.20 -2.45 12.75
C PRO A 168 -23.40 -1.78 12.05
N ASN A 169 -24.48 -1.49 12.80
CA ASN A 169 -25.68 -0.84 12.27
C ASN A 169 -25.61 0.69 12.28
N PHE A 170 -24.62 1.25 12.97
CA PHE A 170 -24.45 2.69 13.13
C PHE A 170 -23.11 3.12 12.53
N GLY A 171 -23.06 4.31 11.94
CA GLY A 171 -21.88 4.80 11.25
C GLY A 171 -21.72 6.30 11.38
N ALA A 172 -20.78 6.74 12.23
CA ALA A 172 -20.40 8.14 12.31
C ALA A 172 -19.75 8.62 11.01
N LEU A 173 -19.95 9.90 10.66
CA LEU A 173 -19.31 10.56 9.53
C LEU A 173 -18.49 11.75 10.03
N ALA A 174 -17.19 11.75 9.69
CA ALA A 174 -16.35 12.93 9.75
C ALA A 174 -15.98 13.39 8.34
N GLU A 175 -16.18 14.67 8.08
CA GLU A 175 -15.85 15.29 6.80
C GLU A 175 -14.96 16.52 7.03
N ILE A 176 -13.77 16.52 6.44
CA ILE A 176 -12.81 17.62 6.45
C ILE A 176 -12.67 18.11 5.02
N LYS A 177 -13.18 19.31 4.70
CA LYS A 177 -13.17 19.86 3.34
C LYS A 177 -12.60 21.26 3.27
N GLN A 178 -11.95 21.57 2.16
CA GLN A 178 -11.46 22.94 1.89
C GLN A 178 -10.60 23.48 3.04
N THR A 179 -9.87 22.58 3.70
CA THR A 179 -9.16 22.89 4.93
C THR A 179 -7.67 23.01 4.64
N THR A 180 -7.04 24.03 5.23
CA THR A 180 -5.62 24.30 5.08
C THR A 180 -4.93 24.11 6.43
N ILE A 181 -3.97 23.20 6.51
CA ILE A 181 -3.21 22.87 7.72
C ILE A 181 -1.73 23.10 7.43
N ILE A 182 -1.11 24.03 8.14
CA ILE A 182 0.25 24.50 7.83
C ILE A 182 1.12 24.50 9.09
N ASN A 183 2.36 24.04 8.96
CA ASN A 183 3.37 24.06 10.02
C ASN A 183 2.93 23.37 11.32
N CYS A 184 2.00 22.42 11.23
CA CYS A 184 1.55 21.66 12.39
C CYS A 184 2.52 20.51 12.68
N LYS A 185 2.66 20.15 13.95
CA LYS A 185 3.58 19.07 14.31
C LYS A 185 3.16 18.28 15.53
N THR A 186 3.68 17.06 15.63
CA THR A 186 3.73 16.35 16.92
C THR A 186 5.12 16.48 17.55
N SER A 187 5.24 16.50 18.88
CA SER A 187 6.53 16.77 19.56
C SER A 187 7.04 15.72 20.53
N TYR A 188 6.24 14.70 20.89
CA TYR A 188 6.58 13.69 21.88
C TYR A 188 6.37 12.25 21.36
N PHE A 189 7.03 11.30 22.03
CA PHE A 189 7.12 9.88 21.69
C PHE A 189 5.87 9.13 22.15
N SER A 190 5.03 8.69 21.20
CA SER A 190 3.95 7.73 21.50
C SER A 190 3.92 6.64 20.43
N TYR A 191 4.63 5.53 20.68
CA TYR A 191 4.51 4.22 20.01
C TYR A 191 4.19 4.23 18.49
N GLY A 192 4.86 5.08 17.69
CA GLY A 192 4.67 5.14 16.24
C GLY A 192 3.43 5.90 15.74
N LEU A 193 2.63 6.46 16.64
CA LEU A 193 1.44 7.23 16.33
C LEU A 193 1.85 8.69 16.10
N GLY A 194 1.66 9.19 14.87
CA GLY A 194 2.09 10.54 14.45
C GLY A 194 0.96 11.35 13.81
N GLY A 195 1.19 11.90 12.61
CA GLY A 195 0.24 12.78 11.92
C GLY A 195 0.41 14.24 12.28
N GLY A 196 1.53 14.86 11.87
CA GLY A 196 1.85 16.25 12.20
C GLY A 196 0.75 17.24 11.83
N GLY A 197 0.02 16.99 10.75
CA GLY A 197 -1.22 17.71 10.40
C GLY A 197 -2.44 17.02 10.99
N ILE A 198 -2.72 15.80 10.54
CA ILE A 198 -3.92 15.03 10.92
C ILE A 198 -3.53 13.65 11.42
N TYR A 199 -4.11 13.23 12.53
CA TYR A 199 -4.21 11.82 12.89
C TYR A 199 -5.67 11.40 12.87
N ALA A 200 -5.97 10.19 12.38
CA ALA A 200 -7.29 9.59 12.46
C ALA A 200 -7.24 8.12 12.92
N SER A 201 -8.07 7.76 13.91
CA SER A 201 -8.44 6.38 14.20
C SER A 201 -9.89 6.14 13.75
N ILE A 202 -10.07 5.17 12.86
CA ILE A 202 -11.37 4.80 12.30
C ILE A 202 -11.63 3.35 12.69
N ILE A 203 -12.29 3.16 13.82
CA ILE A 203 -12.77 1.85 14.27
C ILE A 203 -14.02 1.50 13.48
N GLU A 204 -15.00 2.39 13.44
CA GLU A 204 -16.24 2.26 12.65
C GLU A 204 -16.62 3.64 12.11
N GLY A 205 -17.34 3.69 10.98
CA GLY A 205 -17.77 4.94 10.36
C GLY A 205 -16.95 5.35 9.13
N THR A 206 -17.10 6.60 8.71
CA THR A 206 -16.55 7.14 7.46
C THR A 206 -15.76 8.42 7.72
N LEU A 207 -14.53 8.46 7.24
CA LEU A 207 -13.74 9.68 7.15
C LEU A 207 -13.61 10.13 5.69
N ASN A 208 -14.00 11.37 5.42
CA ASN A 208 -13.80 12.05 4.15
C ASN A 208 -12.84 13.23 4.33
N ILE A 209 -11.78 13.30 3.53
CA ILE A 209 -10.89 14.46 3.42
C ILE A 209 -10.90 14.91 1.96
N GLU A 210 -11.31 16.14 1.68
CA GLU A 210 -11.46 16.61 0.29
C GLU A 210 -11.02 18.07 0.12
N ASP A 211 -10.54 18.43 -1.07
CA ASP A 211 -10.19 19.80 -1.46
C ASP A 211 -9.23 20.50 -0.47
N SER A 212 -8.30 19.76 0.14
CA SER A 212 -7.55 20.24 1.30
C SER A 212 -6.05 20.38 1.03
N ILE A 213 -5.38 21.22 1.81
CA ILE A 213 -3.92 21.47 1.71
C ILE A 213 -3.29 21.19 3.08
N ILE A 214 -2.33 20.28 3.11
CA ILE A 214 -1.51 19.98 4.29
C ILE A 214 -0.06 20.31 3.94
N SER A 215 0.54 21.30 4.60
CA SER A 215 1.85 21.81 4.23
C SER A 215 2.80 21.99 5.41
N ASN A 216 4.06 21.60 5.24
CA ASN A 216 5.13 21.71 6.23
C ASN A 216 4.76 21.05 7.58
N CYS A 217 3.91 20.04 7.53
CA CYS A 217 3.47 19.32 8.72
C CYS A 217 4.42 18.18 9.03
N ASN A 218 4.82 18.03 10.30
CA ASN A 218 5.87 17.09 10.69
C ASN A 218 5.51 16.22 11.89
N SER A 219 5.79 14.93 11.83
CA SER A 219 5.67 14.06 13.01
C SER A 219 6.90 14.17 13.92
N SER A 220 6.71 13.90 15.21
CA SER A 220 7.76 13.79 16.21
C SER A 220 8.75 12.67 15.89
N GLN A 221 9.88 12.65 16.61
CA GLN A 221 10.87 11.58 16.51
C GLN A 221 10.18 10.23 16.69
N THR A 222 10.42 9.29 15.77
CA THR A 222 9.91 7.90 15.80
C THR A 222 8.39 7.75 15.61
N ALA A 223 7.75 8.67 14.88
CA ALA A 223 6.33 8.60 14.58
C ALA A 223 6.07 8.60 13.06
N ASN A 224 5.00 7.94 12.63
CA ASN A 224 4.63 7.82 11.22
C ASN A 224 3.66 8.94 10.78
N GLY A 225 3.60 9.22 9.47
CA GLY A 225 2.68 10.19 8.91
C GLY A 225 3.10 11.62 9.22
N GLY A 226 3.98 12.20 8.41
CA GLY A 226 4.40 13.60 8.61
C GLY A 226 3.22 14.55 8.46
N GLY A 227 2.49 14.42 7.36
CA GLY A 227 1.25 15.16 7.12
C GLY A 227 0.05 14.50 7.78
N ILE A 228 -0.26 13.27 7.37
CA ILE A 228 -1.46 12.54 7.76
C ILE A 228 -1.06 11.14 8.26
N ASN A 229 -1.62 10.69 9.38
CA ASN A 229 -1.52 9.32 9.86
C ASN A 229 -2.93 8.76 10.09
N ILE A 230 -3.27 7.63 9.47
CA ILE A 230 -4.60 7.03 9.57
C ILE A 230 -4.48 5.57 10.00
N ARG A 231 -5.29 5.17 10.99
CA ARG A 231 -5.51 3.78 11.38
C ARG A 231 -6.94 3.39 11.05
N LYS A 232 -7.09 2.44 10.12
CA LYS A 232 -8.35 1.81 9.75
C LYS A 232 -8.44 0.49 10.51
N GLU A 233 -9.24 0.47 11.57
CA GLU A 233 -9.19 -0.59 12.58
C GLU A 233 -10.26 -1.68 12.40
N SER A 234 -11.22 -1.50 11.48
CA SER A 234 -12.22 -2.53 11.13
C SER A 234 -12.57 -2.60 9.65
N ASN A 235 -13.33 -3.62 9.28
CA ASN A 235 -13.86 -3.82 7.93
C ASN A 235 -14.97 -2.84 7.56
N ASN A 236 -15.68 -2.29 8.54
CA ASN A 236 -16.77 -1.34 8.33
C ASN A 236 -16.27 0.11 8.28
N ALA A 237 -15.09 0.38 8.82
CA ALA A 237 -14.40 1.64 8.64
C ALA A 237 -14.24 1.96 7.14
N LYS A 238 -14.52 3.21 6.77
CA LYS A 238 -14.40 3.73 5.40
C LYS A 238 -13.52 4.96 5.37
N LEU A 239 -12.71 5.07 4.32
CA LEU A 239 -11.77 6.17 4.14
C LEU A 239 -11.82 6.68 2.70
N PHE A 240 -12.05 7.98 2.56
CA PHE A 240 -12.02 8.69 1.29
C PHE A 240 -11.14 9.93 1.40
N ILE A 241 -10.14 10.04 0.53
CA ILE A 241 -9.31 11.24 0.41
C ILE A 241 -9.30 11.66 -1.05
N SER A 242 -9.76 12.87 -1.37
CA SER A 242 -9.82 13.39 -2.74
C SER A 242 -9.21 14.78 -2.86
N ASN A 243 -8.67 15.12 -4.03
CA ASN A 243 -8.23 16.47 -4.40
C ASN A 243 -7.42 17.18 -3.28
N THR A 244 -6.46 16.46 -2.69
CA THR A 244 -5.76 16.92 -1.49
C THR A 244 -4.25 17.02 -1.77
N SER A 245 -3.67 18.17 -1.44
CA SER A 245 -2.25 18.46 -1.63
C SER A 245 -1.45 18.31 -0.33
N LEU A 246 -0.37 17.54 -0.37
CA LEU A 246 0.59 17.38 0.71
C LEU A 246 1.95 17.94 0.29
N ILE A 247 2.41 18.99 0.98
CA ILE A 247 3.57 19.79 0.55
C ILE A 247 4.59 19.83 1.68
N SER A 248 5.78 19.29 1.45
CA SER A 248 6.92 19.38 2.38
C SER A 248 6.63 18.81 3.78
N CYS A 249 5.76 17.80 3.84
CA CYS A 249 5.45 17.09 5.08
C CYS A 249 6.51 16.03 5.37
N LYS A 250 6.95 15.91 6.63
CA LYS A 250 8.09 15.05 6.97
C LYS A 250 7.91 14.21 8.22
N THR A 251 8.45 13.01 8.21
CA THR A 251 8.72 12.28 9.45
C THR A 251 10.15 12.53 9.91
N ILE A 252 10.36 12.68 11.22
CA ILE A 252 11.69 12.97 11.78
C ILE A 252 12.34 11.68 12.29
N ALA A 253 13.38 11.21 11.60
CA ALA A 253 14.10 9.99 11.97
C ALA A 253 14.93 10.12 13.25
N LYS A 254 15.13 8.99 13.92
CA LYS A 254 16.14 8.79 14.97
C LYS A 254 16.71 7.37 14.86
N ASP A 255 18.04 7.26 14.88
CA ASP A 255 18.79 6.00 14.69
C ASP A 255 18.40 4.86 15.64
N SER A 256 17.74 5.17 16.76
CA SER A 256 17.40 4.20 17.81
C SER A 256 16.11 3.40 17.57
N TYR A 257 15.28 3.77 16.57
CA TYR A 257 13.99 3.14 16.31
C TYR A 257 13.68 3.03 14.80
N PRO A 258 14.31 2.08 14.10
CA PRO A 258 14.13 1.89 12.65
C PRO A 258 12.74 1.38 12.25
N GLU A 259 11.91 0.95 13.19
CA GLU A 259 10.55 0.46 12.95
C GLU A 259 9.50 1.56 12.71
N PHE A 260 9.88 2.84 12.76
CA PHE A 260 9.01 3.98 12.53
C PHE A 260 9.58 4.93 11.46
N ASN A 261 8.91 6.07 11.29
CA ASN A 261 9.28 7.18 10.39
C ASN A 261 8.86 6.99 8.94
N TYR A 262 7.78 6.25 8.69
CA TYR A 262 7.23 6.04 7.35
C TYR A 262 6.12 7.05 7.01
N GLY A 263 5.92 7.30 5.71
CA GLY A 263 4.81 8.13 5.22
C GLY A 263 5.03 9.61 5.51
N GLY A 264 5.99 10.26 4.86
CA GLY A 264 6.22 11.70 5.02
C GLY A 264 4.95 12.52 4.74
N GLY A 265 4.25 12.19 3.65
CA GLY A 265 2.92 12.70 3.36
C GLY A 265 1.83 11.99 4.19
N ILE A 266 1.53 10.73 3.85
CA ILE A 266 0.47 9.91 4.43
C ILE A 266 1.06 8.60 4.94
N PHE A 267 0.73 8.22 6.16
CA PHE A 267 0.86 6.86 6.65
C PHE A 267 -0.53 6.26 6.87
N LEU A 268 -0.73 5.03 6.41
CA LEU A 268 -2.00 4.31 6.51
C LEU A 268 -1.79 2.91 7.08
N ASP A 269 -2.44 2.62 8.19
CA ASP A 269 -2.46 1.31 8.82
C ASP A 269 -3.83 0.65 8.62
N THR A 270 -3.88 -0.45 7.86
CA THR A 270 -5.07 -1.30 7.68
C THR A 270 -4.89 -2.69 8.30
N SER A 271 -3.92 -2.85 9.20
CA SER A 271 -3.48 -4.14 9.76
C SER A 271 -4.57 -4.96 10.46
N LEU A 272 -5.62 -4.30 10.95
CA LEU A 272 -6.75 -4.92 11.65
C LEU A 272 -7.93 -5.27 10.71
N THR A 273 -7.78 -5.03 9.40
CA THR A 273 -8.85 -5.28 8.41
C THR A 273 -8.65 -6.61 7.69
N THR A 274 -9.69 -7.42 7.59
CA THR A 274 -9.66 -8.73 6.89
C THR A 274 -10.42 -8.70 5.55
N SER A 275 -11.18 -7.65 5.30
CA SER A 275 -11.98 -7.46 4.09
C SER A 275 -11.16 -6.87 2.94
N LYS A 276 -11.59 -7.18 1.71
CA LYS A 276 -10.99 -6.66 0.48
C LYS A 276 -11.27 -5.15 0.36
N LEU A 277 -10.24 -4.35 0.09
CA LEU A 277 -10.42 -2.93 -0.26
C LEU A 277 -11.17 -2.81 -1.59
N ASN A 278 -12.08 -1.85 -1.68
CA ASN A 278 -12.82 -1.52 -2.90
C ASN A 278 -13.33 -0.07 -2.83
N SER A 279 -13.87 0.45 -3.93
CA SER A 279 -14.29 1.85 -4.03
C SER A 279 -15.44 2.25 -3.10
N GLN A 280 -16.09 1.31 -2.41
CA GLN A 280 -17.13 1.60 -1.42
C GLN A 280 -16.59 1.77 0.00
N ASN A 281 -15.35 1.34 0.27
CA ASN A 281 -14.74 1.43 1.60
C ASN A 281 -13.39 2.15 1.63
N PHE A 282 -12.77 2.35 0.47
CA PHE A 282 -11.44 2.93 0.38
C PHE A 282 -11.24 3.59 -0.99
N LEU A 283 -10.91 4.88 -0.99
CA LEU A 283 -10.55 5.60 -2.21
C LEU A 283 -9.66 6.80 -1.90
N LEU A 284 -8.47 6.85 -2.50
CA LEU A 284 -7.52 7.95 -2.39
C LEU A 284 -7.27 8.51 -3.80
N THR A 285 -7.94 9.58 -4.20
CA THR A 285 -7.87 10.08 -5.58
C THR A 285 -7.38 11.51 -5.67
N ASP A 286 -6.72 11.83 -6.78
CA ASP A 286 -6.30 13.18 -7.14
C ASP A 286 -5.42 13.82 -6.05
N LEU A 287 -4.59 12.99 -5.41
CA LEU A 287 -3.63 13.46 -4.43
C LEU A 287 -2.45 14.13 -5.13
N VAL A 288 -1.90 15.18 -4.51
CA VAL A 288 -0.71 15.87 -5.01
C VAL A 288 0.34 15.88 -3.91
N PHE A 289 1.54 15.39 -4.20
CA PHE A 289 2.66 15.44 -3.27
C PHE A 289 3.79 16.31 -3.80
N THR A 290 4.41 17.12 -2.94
CA THR A 290 5.55 17.96 -3.31
C THR A 290 6.55 18.05 -2.16
N GLY A 291 7.71 17.41 -2.30
CA GLY A 291 8.81 17.52 -1.33
C GLY A 291 8.56 16.85 0.03
N CYS A 292 7.62 15.90 0.12
CA CYS A 292 7.41 15.13 1.34
C CYS A 292 8.58 14.18 1.58
N GLU A 293 8.93 13.95 2.85
CA GLU A 293 10.09 13.14 3.21
C GLU A 293 9.81 12.13 4.33
N SER A 294 10.18 10.88 4.09
CA SER A 294 10.18 9.82 5.09
C SER A 294 11.59 9.69 5.67
N GLY A 295 11.70 9.79 7.00
CA GLY A 295 12.93 9.53 7.72
C GLY A 295 13.43 8.09 7.58
N ALA A 296 12.54 7.14 7.26
CA ALA A 296 12.92 5.76 6.94
C ALA A 296 13.47 5.59 5.50
N GLN A 297 13.55 6.67 4.70
CA GLN A 297 13.97 6.66 3.29
C GLN A 297 13.10 5.78 2.38
N ALA A 298 11.89 5.45 2.84
CA ALA A 298 10.92 4.67 2.10
C ALA A 298 9.50 5.19 2.38
N GLY A 299 8.67 5.27 1.34
CA GLY A 299 7.31 5.83 1.46
C GLY A 299 7.34 7.31 1.81
N HIS A 300 8.11 8.12 1.06
CA HIS A 300 8.19 9.57 1.25
C HIS A 300 6.82 10.24 1.17
N ASN A 301 6.02 9.86 0.17
CA ASN A 301 4.66 10.37 -0.01
C ASN A 301 3.64 9.55 0.76
N ILE A 302 3.50 8.26 0.46
CA ILE A 302 2.52 7.37 1.11
C ILE A 302 3.26 6.16 1.70
N HIS A 303 2.79 5.63 2.81
CA HIS A 303 3.16 4.29 3.27
C HIS A 303 1.91 3.56 3.76
N ILE A 304 1.71 2.31 3.34
CA ILE A 304 0.54 1.51 3.71
C ILE A 304 0.97 0.21 4.38
N VAL A 305 0.43 -0.07 5.56
CA VAL A 305 0.60 -1.33 6.28
C VAL A 305 -0.67 -2.15 6.14
N SER A 306 -0.54 -3.40 5.70
CA SER A 306 -1.68 -4.30 5.47
C SER A 306 -1.40 -5.71 6.02
N PRO A 307 -2.41 -6.46 6.48
CA PRO A 307 -2.22 -7.85 6.88
C PRO A 307 -1.92 -8.77 5.69
N ASN A 308 -2.36 -8.39 4.49
CA ASN A 308 -2.05 -9.08 3.24
C ASN A 308 -1.73 -8.04 2.17
N ILE A 309 -0.46 -7.64 2.12
CA ILE A 309 -0.03 -6.56 1.25
C ILE A 309 -0.25 -6.87 -0.24
N GLN A 310 -0.03 -8.11 -0.66
CA GLN A 310 -0.23 -8.57 -2.04
C GLN A 310 -1.69 -8.42 -2.49
N ALA A 311 -2.63 -8.83 -1.64
CA ALA A 311 -4.05 -8.68 -1.93
C ALA A 311 -4.45 -7.19 -1.96
N THR A 312 -3.99 -6.40 -1.00
CA THR A 312 -4.23 -4.95 -0.95
C THR A 312 -3.78 -4.25 -2.23
N LEU A 313 -2.60 -4.57 -2.74
CA LEU A 313 -2.07 -4.03 -4.00
C LEU A 313 -2.95 -4.38 -5.18
N LEU A 314 -3.35 -5.65 -5.29
CA LEU A 314 -4.19 -6.10 -6.39
C LEU A 314 -5.54 -5.40 -6.38
N PHE A 315 -6.11 -5.11 -5.22
CA PHE A 315 -7.34 -4.34 -5.11
C PHE A 315 -7.15 -2.87 -5.46
N ILE A 316 -6.07 -2.25 -4.97
CA ILE A 316 -5.74 -0.86 -5.34
C ILE A 316 -5.57 -0.75 -6.86
N LYS A 317 -4.90 -1.72 -7.48
CA LYS A 317 -4.68 -1.81 -8.93
C LYS A 317 -5.98 -2.00 -9.70
N ASN A 318 -6.65 -3.12 -9.47
CA ASN A 318 -7.80 -3.51 -10.27
C ASN A 318 -9.01 -2.60 -10.02
N GLY A 319 -9.07 -1.97 -8.85
CA GLY A 319 -10.11 -1.02 -8.48
C GLY A 319 -9.80 0.44 -8.79
N ASN A 320 -8.59 0.78 -9.27
CA ASN A 320 -8.09 2.15 -9.39
C ASN A 320 -8.30 2.98 -8.09
N LEU A 321 -7.99 2.38 -6.94
CA LEU A 321 -8.35 2.94 -5.63
C LEU A 321 -7.36 4.01 -5.12
N LEU A 322 -6.24 4.21 -5.83
CA LEU A 322 -5.23 5.21 -5.51
C LEU A 322 -4.77 5.94 -6.78
N THR A 323 -4.97 7.25 -6.85
CA THR A 323 -4.45 8.12 -7.92
C THR A 323 -3.72 9.33 -7.35
N VAL A 324 -2.58 9.67 -7.95
CA VAL A 324 -1.74 10.81 -7.54
C VAL A 324 -1.32 11.56 -8.79
N ASN A 325 -1.44 12.89 -8.80
CA ASN A 325 -1.18 13.74 -9.97
C ASN A 325 -1.86 13.21 -11.25
N ASN A 326 -3.13 12.77 -11.13
CA ASN A 326 -3.91 12.13 -12.20
C ASN A 326 -3.24 10.87 -12.81
N THR A 327 -2.23 10.32 -12.14
CA THR A 327 -1.55 9.09 -12.54
C THR A 327 -2.08 7.96 -11.68
N VAL A 328 -2.51 6.89 -12.35
CA VAL A 328 -2.93 5.63 -11.73
C VAL A 328 -1.71 4.69 -11.70
N ASN A 329 -1.65 3.77 -10.73
CA ASN A 329 -0.65 2.70 -10.69
C ASN A 329 0.82 3.14 -10.50
N LEU A 330 1.09 4.18 -9.72
CA LEU A 330 2.46 4.69 -9.49
C LEU A 330 3.49 3.68 -8.95
N TYR A 331 3.04 2.58 -8.37
CA TYR A 331 3.89 1.51 -7.86
C TYR A 331 4.45 0.60 -8.97
N GLU A 332 3.97 0.73 -10.22
CA GLU A 332 4.48 -0.03 -11.40
C GLU A 332 5.78 0.51 -11.97
N ASN A 333 6.23 1.66 -11.50
CA ASN A 333 7.46 2.28 -11.98
C ASN A 333 8.50 2.28 -10.86
N GLU A 334 9.56 1.49 -11.02
CA GLU A 334 10.65 1.35 -10.05
C GLU A 334 11.29 2.68 -9.66
N LEU A 335 11.30 3.69 -10.55
CA LEU A 335 11.80 5.04 -10.27
C LEU A 335 10.96 5.79 -9.22
N TYR A 336 9.71 5.36 -8.99
CA TYR A 336 8.74 6.02 -8.13
C TYR A 336 8.32 5.15 -6.93
N ALA A 337 8.71 3.88 -6.86
CA ALA A 337 8.30 2.99 -5.78
C ALA A 337 8.72 3.50 -4.39
N ASN A 338 9.98 3.95 -4.23
CA ASN A 338 10.50 4.44 -2.95
C ASN A 338 9.89 5.80 -2.54
N ASP A 339 9.66 6.69 -3.51
CA ASP A 339 9.12 8.03 -3.27
C ASP A 339 7.61 8.01 -3.01
N TYR A 340 6.87 7.09 -3.65
CA TYR A 340 5.42 7.14 -3.63
C TYR A 340 4.77 6.18 -2.64
N MET A 341 5.27 4.96 -2.45
CA MET A 341 4.65 3.99 -1.52
C MET A 341 5.63 3.04 -0.84
N GLY A 342 5.77 3.15 0.48
CA GLY A 342 6.31 2.07 1.32
C GLY A 342 5.21 1.09 1.74
N LEU A 343 5.51 -0.20 1.74
CA LEU A 343 4.51 -1.22 1.99
C LEU A 343 5.06 -2.34 2.86
N ASP A 344 4.36 -2.68 3.93
CA ASP A 344 4.78 -3.70 4.89
C ASP A 344 3.63 -4.61 5.34
N ASN A 345 3.96 -5.89 5.52
CA ASN A 345 3.07 -6.86 6.19
C ASN A 345 3.12 -6.70 7.72
N LEU A 346 2.10 -7.21 8.42
CA LEU A 346 1.91 -7.33 9.88
C LEU A 346 3.15 -7.81 10.71
N LYS A 347 4.26 -7.05 10.77
CA LYS A 347 5.41 -7.32 11.65
C LYS A 347 6.05 -6.04 12.17
N PHE A 348 5.23 -5.24 12.86
CA PHE A 348 5.54 -3.98 13.56
C PHE A 348 6.70 -4.03 14.58
N MET A 349 7.32 -5.19 14.83
CA MET A 349 8.34 -5.37 15.89
C MET A 349 9.71 -5.88 15.40
N SER A 350 9.97 -5.96 14.08
CA SER A 350 11.20 -6.60 13.59
C SER A 350 12.07 -5.79 12.63
N GLY A 351 11.83 -4.47 12.47
CA GLY A 351 12.70 -3.60 11.66
C GLY A 351 12.99 -4.15 10.28
N ARG A 352 11.96 -4.66 9.59
CA ARG A 352 12.14 -5.31 8.29
C ARG A 352 12.37 -4.26 7.19
N PRO A 353 13.10 -4.63 6.12
CA PRO A 353 13.24 -3.76 4.98
C PRO A 353 11.91 -3.65 4.23
N PHE A 354 11.65 -2.44 3.75
CA PHE A 354 10.73 -2.11 2.66
C PHE A 354 10.48 -3.30 1.73
N ILE A 355 9.22 -3.76 1.67
CA ILE A 355 8.81 -4.69 0.61
C ILE A 355 8.41 -3.82 -0.58
N ASN A 356 9.29 -3.73 -1.57
CA ASN A 356 8.85 -3.30 -2.89
C ASN A 356 7.74 -4.27 -3.32
N PRO A 357 6.49 -3.82 -3.51
CA PRO A 357 5.35 -4.67 -3.81
C PRO A 357 5.43 -5.46 -5.11
N TYR A 358 6.36 -5.11 -6.00
CA TYR A 358 6.64 -5.87 -7.21
C TYR A 358 7.75 -6.91 -7.05
N TYR A 359 8.50 -6.91 -5.94
CA TYR A 359 9.71 -7.70 -5.77
C TYR A 359 9.68 -8.50 -4.45
N ILE A 360 8.91 -9.59 -4.41
CA ILE A 360 9.55 -10.85 -4.03
C ILE A 360 9.85 -11.52 -5.36
N ASP A 361 10.78 -10.91 -6.10
CA ASP A 361 11.34 -11.61 -7.23
C ASP A 361 12.11 -12.80 -6.69
N PRO A 362 12.06 -13.93 -7.39
CA PRO A 362 12.90 -15.04 -7.04
C PRO A 362 14.35 -14.57 -7.11
N ALA A 363 14.92 -14.22 -5.96
CA ALA A 363 16.33 -13.91 -5.87
C ALA A 363 17.08 -15.14 -6.36
N SER A 364 17.84 -15.00 -7.44
CA SER A 364 18.74 -16.05 -7.92
C SER A 364 20.04 -16.04 -7.12
N GLY A 365 20.79 -17.13 -7.15
CA GLY A 365 22.12 -17.15 -6.54
C GLY A 365 23.22 -16.47 -7.36
N ALA A 366 22.96 -16.05 -8.61
CA ALA A 366 23.92 -15.30 -9.41
C ALA A 366 23.32 -14.15 -10.23
N ILE A 367 22.42 -14.41 -11.19
CA ILE A 367 21.86 -13.37 -12.06
C ILE A 367 20.34 -13.38 -12.00
N TYR A 368 19.79 -12.27 -11.52
CA TYR A 368 18.38 -11.95 -11.59
C TYR A 368 18.15 -10.94 -12.73
N SER A 369 17.15 -11.16 -13.58
CA SER A 369 16.87 -10.28 -14.72
C SER A 369 15.38 -10.15 -15.03
N THR A 370 14.88 -8.93 -15.08
CA THR A 370 13.54 -8.57 -15.58
C THR A 370 13.69 -7.92 -16.95
N LEU A 371 13.08 -8.51 -17.97
CA LEU A 371 13.19 -8.06 -19.35
C LEU A 371 11.86 -7.45 -19.80
N SER A 372 11.91 -6.19 -20.25
CA SER A 372 10.83 -5.56 -21.01
C SER A 372 11.31 -5.03 -22.36
N GLY A 373 10.89 -5.69 -23.44
CA GLY A 373 11.45 -5.50 -24.79
C GLY A 373 12.96 -5.76 -24.91
N GLY A 374 13.57 -6.36 -23.89
CA GLY A 374 15.01 -6.53 -23.75
C GLY A 374 15.52 -7.85 -24.33
N VAL A 375 16.84 -7.96 -24.45
CA VAL A 375 17.51 -9.20 -24.90
C VAL A 375 18.56 -9.60 -23.87
N LEU A 376 18.42 -10.80 -23.31
CA LEU A 376 19.43 -11.42 -22.45
C LEU A 376 20.19 -12.48 -23.24
N ILE A 377 21.52 -12.35 -23.27
CA ILE A 377 22.43 -13.31 -23.92
C ILE A 377 23.46 -13.75 -22.88
N ILE A 378 23.53 -15.05 -22.63
CA ILE A 378 24.54 -15.72 -21.80
C ILE A 378 25.17 -16.80 -22.66
N GLU A 379 26.45 -16.65 -22.98
CA GLU A 379 27.18 -17.60 -23.83
C GLU A 379 28.52 -17.96 -23.19
N ASP A 380 29.01 -19.18 -23.47
CA ASP A 380 30.34 -19.65 -23.09
C ASP A 380 30.67 -19.47 -21.60
N SER A 381 29.67 -19.69 -20.75
CA SER A 381 29.72 -19.33 -19.33
C SER A 381 29.66 -20.55 -18.40
N THR A 382 30.09 -20.38 -17.16
CA THR A 382 29.96 -21.42 -16.11
C THR A 382 29.47 -20.80 -14.82
N PHE A 383 28.33 -21.28 -14.33
CA PHE A 383 27.78 -21.01 -13.01
C PHE A 383 28.11 -22.19 -12.11
N ASN A 384 28.90 -21.94 -11.07
CA ASN A 384 29.36 -22.99 -10.16
C ASN A 384 29.04 -22.62 -8.72
N THR A 385 28.28 -23.48 -8.05
CA THR A 385 27.86 -23.34 -6.64
C THR A 385 27.03 -22.06 -6.39
N CYS A 386 26.25 -21.64 -7.38
CA CYS A 386 25.31 -20.53 -7.25
C CYS A 386 24.07 -21.03 -6.51
N ASN A 387 23.77 -20.47 -5.35
CA ASN A 387 22.66 -20.92 -4.52
C ASN A 387 21.78 -19.74 -4.08
N CYS A 388 20.47 -19.95 -4.01
CA CYS A 388 19.54 -19.00 -3.40
C CYS A 388 18.68 -19.67 -2.33
N THR A 389 18.45 -18.99 -1.21
CA THR A 389 17.56 -19.48 -0.15
C THR A 389 16.14 -18.94 -0.36
N GLN A 390 15.10 -19.75 -0.12
CA GLN A 390 13.71 -19.28 -0.18
C GLN A 390 13.53 -17.96 0.62
N PRO A 391 12.85 -16.95 0.07
CA PRO A 391 11.94 -17.00 -1.10
C PRO A 391 12.60 -16.79 -2.49
N GLY A 392 13.87 -17.14 -2.69
CA GLY A 392 14.50 -17.19 -4.02
C GLY A 392 14.06 -18.38 -4.88
N ALA A 393 14.28 -18.27 -6.20
CA ALA A 393 14.18 -19.35 -7.18
C ALA A 393 15.31 -19.19 -8.20
N GLY A 394 15.68 -20.25 -8.92
CA GLY A 394 16.78 -20.16 -9.87
C GLY A 394 18.14 -20.07 -9.15
N GLY A 395 18.69 -21.20 -8.71
CA GLY A 395 19.94 -21.17 -7.93
C GLY A 395 21.08 -20.43 -8.63
N ALA A 396 21.15 -20.43 -9.95
CA ALA A 396 22.02 -19.55 -10.73
C ALA A 396 21.27 -18.37 -11.36
N LEU A 397 20.20 -18.64 -12.11
CA LEU A 397 19.50 -17.66 -12.93
C LEU A 397 18.02 -17.60 -12.58
N ALA A 398 17.50 -16.39 -12.39
CA ALA A 398 16.06 -16.15 -12.36
C ALA A 398 15.70 -15.03 -13.34
N ILE A 399 14.81 -15.36 -14.28
CA ILE A 399 14.52 -14.50 -15.42
C ILE A 399 13.01 -14.27 -15.51
N ILE A 400 12.60 -13.00 -15.57
CA ILE A 400 11.23 -12.61 -15.90
C ILE A 400 11.24 -12.03 -17.31
N GLN A 401 10.52 -12.69 -18.21
CA GLN A 401 10.48 -12.39 -19.64
C GLN A 401 9.06 -11.94 -20.04
N ASP A 402 8.91 -10.69 -20.46
CA ASP A 402 7.67 -10.26 -21.12
C ASP A 402 7.52 -10.84 -22.54
N PHE A 403 6.35 -10.68 -23.16
CA PHE A 403 6.05 -11.27 -24.47
C PHE A 403 6.88 -10.70 -25.64
N THR A 404 7.61 -9.60 -25.43
CA THR A 404 8.48 -8.96 -26.45
C THR A 404 9.96 -9.23 -26.23
N SER A 405 10.32 -9.75 -25.06
CA SER A 405 11.69 -9.95 -24.63
C SER A 405 12.28 -11.26 -25.14
N LYS A 406 13.61 -11.32 -25.21
CA LYS A 406 14.34 -12.45 -25.78
C LYS A 406 15.37 -13.00 -24.81
N VAL A 407 15.47 -14.34 -24.74
CA VAL A 407 16.39 -15.04 -23.84
C VAL A 407 17.21 -16.05 -24.64
N PHE A 408 18.53 -15.90 -24.57
CA PHE A 408 19.49 -16.79 -25.20
C PHE A 408 20.53 -17.23 -24.18
N ILE A 409 20.57 -18.53 -23.87
CA ILE A 409 21.56 -19.15 -22.99
C ILE A 409 22.21 -20.28 -23.80
N ARG A 410 23.48 -20.14 -24.17
CA ARG A 410 24.16 -21.10 -25.03
C ARG A 410 25.49 -21.54 -24.46
N ASN A 411 25.88 -22.79 -24.72
CA ASN A 411 27.18 -23.34 -24.30
C ASN A 411 27.54 -22.99 -22.84
N THR A 412 26.57 -23.16 -21.93
CA THR A 412 26.69 -22.70 -20.55
C THR A 412 26.52 -23.86 -19.58
N SER A 413 27.40 -23.93 -18.59
CA SER A 413 27.42 -24.99 -17.58
C SER A 413 26.88 -24.50 -16.24
N PHE A 414 26.02 -25.29 -15.60
CA PHE A 414 25.47 -25.09 -14.26
C PHE A 414 25.91 -26.26 -13.37
N ILE A 415 26.76 -25.95 -12.40
CA ILE A 415 27.41 -26.94 -11.54
C ILE A 415 27.05 -26.63 -10.09
N ASN A 416 26.50 -27.59 -9.37
CA ASN A 416 26.13 -27.50 -7.96
C ASN A 416 25.24 -26.29 -7.61
N CYS A 417 24.36 -25.85 -8.52
CA CYS A 417 23.49 -24.71 -8.27
C CYS A 417 22.19 -25.16 -7.57
N LYS A 418 21.78 -24.46 -6.51
CA LYS A 418 20.66 -24.93 -5.68
C LYS A 418 19.71 -23.84 -5.24
N THR A 419 18.44 -24.19 -5.10
CA THR A 419 17.52 -23.45 -4.24
C THR A 419 17.43 -24.12 -2.86
N ILE A 420 17.62 -23.38 -1.79
CA ILE A 420 17.72 -23.89 -0.41
C ILE A 420 16.42 -23.59 0.35
N MET A 421 15.92 -24.60 1.06
CA MET A 421 14.70 -24.49 1.88
C MET A 421 14.87 -23.48 3.02
N ASN A 422 13.88 -22.62 3.23
CA ASN A 422 13.82 -21.71 4.36
C ASN A 422 12.64 -22.10 5.28
N SER A 423 12.93 -22.53 6.51
CA SER A 423 11.88 -22.91 7.46
C SER A 423 10.93 -21.78 7.85
N SER A 424 11.26 -20.53 7.53
CA SER A 424 10.45 -19.34 7.81
C SER A 424 9.64 -18.85 6.61
N SER A 425 9.71 -19.51 5.45
CA SER A 425 9.01 -19.12 4.21
C SER A 425 8.74 -20.34 3.31
N ASP A 426 7.50 -20.52 2.89
CA ASP A 426 7.09 -21.57 1.94
C ASP A 426 7.02 -21.10 0.48
N TYR A 427 7.35 -19.83 0.21
CA TYR A 427 7.38 -19.24 -1.13
C TYR A 427 8.60 -19.69 -1.96
N TYR A 428 8.38 -19.92 -3.26
CA TYR A 428 9.40 -20.20 -4.28
C TYR A 428 10.25 -21.44 -3.96
N GLY A 429 11.52 -21.48 -4.38
CA GLY A 429 12.40 -22.64 -4.27
C GLY A 429 12.37 -23.57 -5.48
N TRP A 430 11.91 -23.10 -6.64
CA TRP A 430 11.87 -23.88 -7.89
C TRP A 430 13.06 -23.52 -8.78
N GLY A 431 13.44 -24.41 -9.71
CA GLY A 431 14.53 -24.11 -10.63
C GLY A 431 15.90 -24.16 -9.93
N GLY A 432 16.45 -25.34 -9.71
CA GLY A 432 17.70 -25.49 -8.96
C GLY A 432 18.86 -24.74 -9.61
N ALA A 433 18.92 -24.69 -10.94
CA ALA A 433 19.83 -23.81 -11.67
C ALA A 433 19.11 -22.60 -12.29
N ILE A 434 18.03 -22.81 -13.03
CA ILE A 434 17.36 -21.77 -13.80
C ILE A 434 15.88 -21.74 -13.45
N TYR A 435 15.37 -20.55 -13.16
CA TYR A 435 13.96 -20.24 -13.09
C TYR A 435 13.61 -19.21 -14.16
N ILE A 436 12.56 -19.47 -14.94
CA ILE A 436 12.05 -18.52 -15.94
C ILE A 436 10.56 -18.32 -15.74
N GLN A 437 10.12 -17.07 -15.59
CA GLN A 437 8.74 -16.68 -15.75
C GLN A 437 8.57 -15.99 -17.10
N SER A 438 7.92 -16.65 -18.05
CA SER A 438 7.74 -16.13 -19.41
C SER A 438 6.28 -15.83 -19.71
N SER A 439 6.05 -14.68 -20.33
CA SER A 439 4.76 -14.30 -20.91
C SER A 439 4.69 -14.58 -22.42
N VAL A 440 5.75 -15.15 -23.02
CA VAL A 440 5.77 -15.50 -24.45
C VAL A 440 4.85 -16.69 -24.68
N SER A 441 3.92 -16.57 -25.63
CA SER A 441 3.05 -17.68 -26.00
C SER A 441 3.85 -18.82 -26.64
N SER A 442 3.44 -20.07 -26.44
CA SER A 442 4.03 -21.23 -27.13
C SER A 442 4.06 -21.04 -28.66
N ASN A 443 3.01 -20.42 -29.23
CA ASN A 443 2.96 -20.15 -30.66
C ASN A 443 4.00 -19.11 -31.10
N GLU A 444 4.51 -18.28 -30.22
CA GLU A 444 5.50 -17.24 -30.57
C GLU A 444 6.94 -17.71 -30.33
N LEU A 445 7.15 -18.83 -29.63
CA LEU A 445 8.50 -19.35 -29.36
C LEU A 445 9.23 -19.73 -30.66
N SER A 446 10.47 -19.26 -30.78
CA SER A 446 11.32 -19.53 -31.93
C SER A 446 12.80 -19.33 -31.57
N TYR A 447 13.67 -19.77 -32.48
CA TYR A 447 15.11 -19.48 -32.41
C TYR A 447 15.47 -17.98 -32.35
N SER A 448 14.52 -17.09 -32.67
CA SER A 448 14.75 -15.64 -32.69
C SER A 448 14.38 -14.93 -31.38
N ASN A 449 13.78 -15.64 -30.41
CA ASN A 449 13.39 -15.07 -29.12
C ASN A 449 13.67 -15.96 -27.90
N PHE A 450 13.86 -17.26 -28.08
CA PHE A 450 14.11 -18.16 -26.95
C PHE A 450 15.03 -19.31 -27.38
N GLN A 451 16.20 -19.41 -26.74
CA GLN A 451 17.12 -20.54 -26.96
C GLN A 451 17.91 -20.85 -25.70
N MET A 452 17.96 -22.13 -25.32
CA MET A 452 18.70 -22.68 -24.20
C MET A 452 19.50 -23.90 -24.68
N THR A 453 20.53 -23.72 -25.50
CA THR A 453 21.20 -24.83 -26.20
C THR A 453 22.60 -25.11 -25.69
N ASP A 454 23.03 -26.36 -25.82
CA ASP A 454 24.36 -26.87 -25.44
C ASP A 454 24.64 -26.63 -23.95
N LEU A 455 23.60 -26.77 -23.12
CA LEU A 455 23.70 -26.60 -21.68
C LEU A 455 24.32 -27.83 -21.02
N THR A 456 24.92 -27.65 -19.86
CA THR A 456 25.41 -28.77 -19.04
C THR A 456 24.96 -28.58 -17.60
N PHE A 457 24.25 -29.54 -17.02
CA PHE A 457 23.83 -29.51 -15.63
C PHE A 457 24.54 -30.61 -14.82
N SER A 458 25.05 -30.26 -13.64
CA SER A 458 25.64 -31.23 -12.73
C SER A 458 25.37 -30.84 -11.28
N GLY A 459 24.81 -31.74 -10.46
CA GLY A 459 24.58 -31.50 -9.03
C GLY A 459 23.61 -30.38 -8.68
N CYS A 460 22.75 -29.95 -9.62
CA CYS A 460 21.75 -28.91 -9.37
C CYS A 460 20.53 -29.48 -8.65
N GLU A 461 19.92 -28.70 -7.77
CA GLU A 461 18.84 -29.19 -6.90
C GLU A 461 17.83 -28.08 -6.54
N ALA A 462 16.54 -28.37 -6.71
CA ALA A 462 15.46 -27.47 -6.32
C ALA A 462 14.82 -27.89 -4.99
N VAL A 463 14.21 -26.95 -4.26
CA VAL A 463 13.36 -27.28 -3.11
C VAL A 463 12.20 -28.15 -3.60
N ASN A 464 11.89 -29.21 -2.86
CA ASN A 464 10.87 -30.20 -3.21
C ASN A 464 11.10 -30.90 -4.57
N GLN A 465 12.31 -30.83 -5.14
CA GLN A 465 12.65 -31.41 -6.45
C GLN A 465 11.81 -30.83 -7.60
N ILE A 466 11.38 -29.57 -7.50
CA ILE A 466 10.56 -28.91 -8.51
C ILE A 466 11.44 -28.16 -9.50
N GLY A 467 11.81 -28.85 -10.59
CA GLY A 467 12.70 -28.34 -11.63
C GLY A 467 14.14 -28.22 -11.14
N ASN A 468 14.81 -29.33 -10.83
CA ASN A 468 16.19 -29.31 -10.32
C ASN A 468 17.17 -28.58 -11.24
N ASN A 469 16.96 -28.65 -12.55
CA ASN A 469 17.74 -27.90 -13.51
C ASN A 469 16.98 -26.63 -13.92
N ILE A 470 15.79 -26.80 -14.50
CA ILE A 470 15.00 -25.70 -15.05
C ILE A 470 13.57 -25.77 -14.56
N HIS A 471 13.04 -24.62 -14.15
CA HIS A 471 11.63 -24.41 -13.93
C HIS A 471 11.09 -23.27 -14.79
N ILE A 472 9.98 -23.49 -15.49
CA ILE A 472 9.36 -22.49 -16.37
C ILE A 472 7.91 -22.23 -15.97
N VAL A 473 7.59 -20.99 -15.60
CA VAL A 473 6.21 -20.49 -15.57
C VAL A 473 5.87 -19.97 -16.96
N SER A 474 4.81 -20.47 -17.57
CA SER A 474 4.42 -20.12 -18.94
C SER A 474 2.89 -20.04 -19.09
N PRO A 475 2.35 -19.39 -20.13
CA PRO A 475 0.90 -19.31 -20.33
C PRO A 475 0.23 -20.69 -20.40
N ASP A 476 0.92 -21.67 -21.02
CA ASP A 476 0.53 -23.08 -21.11
C ASP A 476 1.80 -23.93 -21.10
N THR A 477 2.05 -24.64 -19.99
CA THR A 477 3.25 -25.45 -19.76
C THR A 477 3.36 -26.60 -20.75
N HIS A 478 2.26 -27.26 -21.09
CA HIS A 478 2.26 -28.42 -21.97
C HIS A 478 2.60 -28.01 -23.40
N LEU A 479 1.95 -26.97 -23.92
CA LEU A 479 2.24 -26.44 -25.24
C LEU A 479 3.62 -25.78 -25.32
N THR A 480 4.06 -25.12 -24.24
CA THR A 480 5.39 -24.53 -24.16
C THR A 480 6.46 -25.61 -24.24
N GLY A 481 6.37 -26.65 -23.40
CA GLY A 481 7.31 -27.75 -23.41
C GLY A 481 7.30 -28.52 -24.73
N LEU A 482 6.13 -28.74 -25.31
CA LEU A 482 6.00 -29.36 -26.63
C LEU A 482 6.68 -28.54 -27.72
N THR A 483 6.49 -27.21 -27.72
CA THR A 483 7.11 -26.32 -28.70
C THR A 483 8.63 -26.29 -28.53
N ILE A 484 9.12 -26.23 -27.28
CA ILE A 484 10.55 -26.32 -26.97
C ILE A 484 11.14 -27.62 -27.55
N ALA A 485 10.45 -28.75 -27.35
CA ALA A 485 10.89 -30.04 -27.84
C ALA A 485 10.91 -30.09 -29.37
N VAL A 486 9.78 -29.80 -30.03
CA VAL A 486 9.66 -29.86 -31.50
C VAL A 486 10.67 -28.95 -32.20
N LEU A 487 10.90 -27.77 -31.65
CA LEU A 487 11.82 -26.80 -32.23
C LEU A 487 13.27 -27.01 -31.80
N GLY A 488 13.56 -27.88 -30.82
CA GLY A 488 14.92 -28.05 -30.30
C GLY A 488 15.46 -26.81 -29.57
N LEU A 489 14.59 -26.05 -28.89
CA LEU A 489 14.99 -24.80 -28.22
C LEU A 489 15.74 -25.03 -26.90
N LEU A 490 15.73 -26.25 -26.36
CA LEU A 490 16.49 -26.63 -25.16
C LEU A 490 17.36 -27.87 -25.45
N THR A 491 18.69 -27.75 -25.44
CA THR A 491 19.57 -28.93 -25.60
C THR A 491 20.56 -29.05 -24.46
N VAL A 492 20.87 -30.28 -24.07
CA VAL A 492 21.79 -30.59 -22.96
C VAL A 492 22.88 -31.54 -23.43
N ASN A 493 24.13 -31.15 -23.23
CA ASN A 493 25.30 -31.90 -23.70
C ASN A 493 25.33 -33.29 -23.06
N GLY A 494 25.46 -34.31 -23.92
CA GLY A 494 25.53 -35.70 -23.49
C GLY A 494 24.19 -36.35 -23.15
N ILE A 495 23.07 -35.63 -23.28
CA ILE A 495 21.71 -36.16 -23.15
C ILE A 495 21.07 -36.18 -24.54
N ASN A 496 20.76 -37.38 -25.04
CA ASN A 496 20.18 -37.58 -26.37
C ASN A 496 18.70 -37.99 -26.33
N ASP A 497 18.12 -38.11 -25.13
CA ASP A 497 16.75 -38.56 -24.85
C ASP A 497 16.02 -37.59 -23.92
N LEU A 498 16.36 -36.30 -23.98
CA LEU A 498 15.92 -35.27 -23.04
C LEU A 498 14.39 -35.14 -22.96
N TYR A 499 13.72 -35.17 -24.12
CA TYR A 499 12.28 -34.93 -24.24
C TYR A 499 11.47 -36.21 -24.04
N SER A 500 12.09 -37.36 -24.28
CA SER A 500 11.41 -38.67 -24.32
C SER A 500 11.60 -39.50 -23.03
N SER A 501 12.66 -39.24 -22.26
CA SER A 501 12.97 -40.00 -21.05
C SER A 501 12.29 -39.41 -19.81
N GLN A 502 11.52 -40.24 -19.11
CA GLN A 502 10.91 -39.86 -17.82
C GLN A 502 11.94 -39.67 -16.69
N SER A 503 13.19 -40.05 -16.92
CA SER A 503 14.28 -39.94 -15.93
C SER A 503 14.53 -38.49 -15.50
N TYR A 504 14.16 -37.52 -16.34
CA TYR A 504 14.41 -36.09 -16.12
C TYR A 504 13.16 -35.29 -15.72
N GLN A 505 12.05 -35.96 -15.38
CA GLN A 505 10.76 -35.31 -15.16
C GLN A 505 10.75 -34.28 -14.02
N ASN A 506 11.62 -34.46 -13.01
CA ASN A 506 11.79 -33.53 -11.90
C ASN A 506 12.86 -32.47 -12.19
N ASP A 507 13.68 -32.69 -13.20
CA ASP A 507 14.78 -31.78 -13.56
C ASP A 507 14.29 -30.63 -14.42
N TYR A 508 13.28 -30.88 -15.27
CA TYR A 508 12.68 -29.90 -16.16
C TYR A 508 11.16 -29.86 -15.93
N MET A 509 10.72 -28.86 -15.18
CA MET A 509 9.31 -28.72 -14.79
C MET A 509 8.76 -27.36 -15.19
N GLY A 510 7.44 -27.24 -15.18
CA GLY A 510 6.78 -25.94 -15.32
C GLY A 510 5.46 -25.85 -14.60
N ILE A 511 4.82 -24.69 -14.71
CA ILE A 511 3.47 -24.42 -14.19
C ILE A 511 2.75 -23.39 -15.05
N ASN A 512 1.46 -23.63 -15.28
CA ASN A 512 0.62 -22.69 -15.99
C ASN A 512 0.54 -21.38 -15.22
N GLN A 513 0.69 -20.24 -15.90
CA GLN A 513 0.61 -18.92 -15.29
C GLN A 513 -0.74 -18.68 -14.58
N SER A 514 -1.80 -19.35 -15.01
CA SER A 514 -3.12 -19.32 -14.35
C SER A 514 -3.16 -20.04 -12.99
N LEU A 515 -2.24 -20.98 -12.75
CA LEU A 515 -2.06 -21.73 -11.49
C LEU A 515 -0.88 -21.21 -10.65
N TYR A 516 -0.13 -20.26 -11.20
CA TYR A 516 0.98 -19.61 -10.54
C TYR A 516 0.47 -18.66 -9.46
N ASN A 517 0.90 -18.90 -8.21
CA ASN A 517 0.52 -18.11 -7.04
C ASN A 517 1.77 -17.53 -6.36
N TYR A 518 2.60 -16.81 -7.12
CA TYR A 518 3.78 -16.07 -6.60
C TYR A 518 4.69 -16.93 -5.71
N GLY A 519 5.01 -18.14 -6.16
CA GLY A 519 5.86 -19.08 -5.41
C GLY A 519 5.13 -19.96 -4.38
N GLN A 520 3.84 -19.77 -4.14
CA GLN A 520 3.02 -20.61 -3.21
C GLN A 520 2.08 -21.58 -3.93
N SER A 521 2.38 -21.90 -5.18
CA SER A 521 1.59 -22.88 -5.92
C SER A 521 1.70 -24.24 -5.22
N LEU A 522 0.59 -24.98 -5.20
CA LEU A 522 0.58 -26.35 -4.67
C LEU A 522 1.60 -27.20 -5.45
N PRO A 523 2.37 -28.08 -4.80
CA PRO A 523 3.33 -28.95 -5.48
C PRO A 523 2.72 -29.71 -6.67
N ASP A 524 1.46 -30.14 -6.56
CA ASP A 524 0.73 -30.88 -7.59
C ASP A 524 0.37 -30.05 -8.83
N ASN A 525 0.49 -28.71 -8.77
CA ASN A 525 0.28 -27.84 -9.93
C ASN A 525 1.52 -27.75 -10.83
N HIS A 526 2.65 -28.30 -10.39
CA HIS A 526 3.88 -28.34 -11.17
C HIS A 526 3.98 -29.65 -11.92
N GLU A 527 4.20 -29.56 -13.22
CA GLU A 527 4.20 -30.73 -14.10
C GLU A 527 5.52 -30.81 -14.88
N PRO A 528 5.94 -32.03 -15.26
CA PRO A 528 7.10 -32.21 -16.13
C PRO A 528 6.90 -31.44 -17.45
N LEU A 529 7.92 -30.70 -17.86
CA LEU A 529 7.82 -29.81 -19.02
C LEU A 529 7.51 -30.60 -20.30
N PHE A 530 8.03 -31.82 -20.46
CA PHE A 530 7.90 -32.62 -21.68
C PHE A 530 6.83 -33.72 -21.62
N ILE A 531 5.80 -33.57 -20.77
CA ILE A 531 4.77 -34.60 -20.54
C ILE A 531 4.01 -35.05 -21.80
N GLU A 532 3.78 -34.14 -22.73
CA GLU A 532 3.11 -34.45 -24.00
C GLU A 532 3.97 -35.31 -24.93
N VAL A 533 5.30 -35.22 -24.83
CA VAL A 533 6.22 -35.95 -25.72
C VAL A 533 6.33 -37.42 -25.30
N TYR A 534 6.61 -37.70 -24.03
CA TYR A 534 6.78 -39.10 -23.59
C TYR A 534 5.46 -39.87 -23.42
N SER A 535 4.32 -39.20 -23.30
CA SER A 535 3.01 -39.88 -23.24
C SER A 535 2.56 -40.47 -24.58
N GLN A 536 3.34 -40.28 -25.66
CA GLN A 536 3.06 -40.72 -27.04
C GLN A 536 1.70 -40.25 -27.58
N ASN A 537 1.07 -39.27 -26.92
CA ASN A 537 -0.15 -38.62 -27.41
C ASN A 537 0.14 -37.56 -28.49
N PHE A 538 1.41 -37.43 -28.88
CA PHE A 538 1.86 -36.39 -29.80
C PHE A 538 1.76 -36.80 -31.27
N LYS A 539 1.11 -35.93 -32.06
CA LYS A 539 1.28 -35.84 -33.51
C LYS A 539 1.64 -34.40 -33.85
N ALA A 540 2.84 -34.17 -34.38
CA ALA A 540 3.20 -32.87 -34.93
C ALA A 540 2.25 -32.54 -36.09
N GLN A 541 1.39 -31.53 -35.91
CA GLN A 541 0.54 -31.01 -36.98
C GLN A 541 1.15 -29.70 -37.45
N TYR A 542 1.65 -29.71 -38.68
CA TYR A 542 2.15 -28.50 -39.33
C TYR A 542 1.02 -27.83 -40.12
N TYR A 543 0.84 -26.53 -39.90
CA TYR A 543 -0.17 -25.72 -40.58
C TYR A 543 0.45 -24.97 -41.76
N ILE A 544 -0.28 -24.89 -42.87
CA ILE A 544 0.16 -24.19 -44.08
C ILE A 544 -0.91 -23.14 -44.44
N ASP A 545 -0.49 -21.89 -44.58
CA ASP A 545 -1.32 -20.76 -44.97
C ASP A 545 -0.54 -19.82 -45.91
N SER A 546 -1.21 -19.35 -46.96
CA SER A 546 -0.70 -18.33 -47.88
C SER A 546 -0.29 -17.01 -47.21
N SER A 547 -0.85 -16.68 -46.05
CA SER A 547 -0.44 -15.51 -45.24
C SER A 547 0.59 -15.84 -44.16
N GLY A 548 1.06 -17.09 -44.11
CA GLY A 548 2.04 -17.58 -43.14
C GLY A 548 3.47 -17.09 -43.39
N GLN A 549 4.43 -17.70 -42.68
CA GLN A 549 5.87 -17.54 -42.94
C GLN A 549 6.58 -18.88 -42.80
N ASP A 550 7.49 -19.20 -43.73
CA ASP A 550 8.34 -20.39 -43.68
C ASP A 550 9.37 -20.26 -42.54
N THR A 551 8.93 -20.53 -41.31
CA THR A 551 9.74 -20.55 -40.09
C THR A 551 9.85 -21.97 -39.56
N ASN A 552 10.65 -22.18 -38.51
CA ASN A 552 10.72 -23.50 -37.87
C ASN A 552 9.47 -23.80 -37.02
N ASN A 553 8.72 -22.78 -36.61
CA ASN A 553 7.50 -22.92 -35.80
C ASN A 553 6.27 -22.85 -36.69
N CYS A 554 5.78 -24.01 -37.14
CA CYS A 554 4.55 -24.11 -37.94
C CYS A 554 3.47 -24.94 -37.25
N LEU A 555 3.41 -24.89 -35.93
CA LEU A 555 2.57 -25.78 -35.10
C LEU A 555 1.17 -25.21 -34.81
N SER A 556 0.84 -24.03 -35.35
CA SER A 556 -0.47 -23.40 -35.14
C SER A 556 -0.93 -22.64 -36.39
N THR A 557 -2.22 -22.33 -36.47
CA THR A 557 -2.76 -21.44 -37.52
C THR A 557 -2.21 -20.02 -37.43
N SER A 558 -1.80 -19.56 -36.24
CA SER A 558 -1.14 -18.26 -36.06
C SER A 558 0.32 -18.23 -36.54
N THR A 559 0.94 -19.40 -36.72
CA THR A 559 2.34 -19.53 -37.16
C THR A 559 2.51 -20.42 -38.38
N ALA A 560 1.47 -20.53 -39.21
CA ALA A 560 1.49 -21.42 -40.36
C ALA A 560 2.67 -21.13 -41.31
N CYS A 561 3.22 -22.19 -41.90
CA CYS A 561 4.21 -22.11 -42.97
C CYS A 561 3.55 -21.65 -44.28
N VAL A 562 4.33 -21.11 -45.21
CA VAL A 562 3.83 -20.73 -46.55
C VAL A 562 3.89 -21.92 -47.49
N THR A 563 4.94 -22.75 -47.40
CA THR A 563 5.19 -23.81 -48.37
C THR A 563 5.17 -25.19 -47.75
N PHE A 564 4.52 -26.11 -48.46
CA PHE A 564 4.51 -27.53 -48.11
C PHE A 564 5.92 -28.15 -48.09
N ASN A 565 6.78 -27.72 -49.02
CA ASN A 565 8.16 -28.20 -49.08
C ASN A 565 8.97 -27.79 -47.84
N HIS A 566 8.75 -26.58 -47.33
CA HIS A 566 9.40 -26.13 -46.10
C HIS A 566 8.93 -26.96 -44.90
N THR A 567 7.62 -27.21 -44.75
CA THR A 567 7.11 -28.11 -43.68
C THR A 567 7.69 -29.52 -43.74
N LEU A 568 7.95 -30.06 -44.93
CA LEU A 568 8.60 -31.37 -45.09
C LEU A 568 10.10 -31.36 -44.77
N SER A 569 10.73 -30.19 -44.80
CA SER A 569 12.15 -30.03 -44.47
C SER A 569 12.41 -29.82 -42.98
N LEU A 570 11.35 -29.58 -42.19
CA LEU A 570 11.43 -29.48 -40.74
C LEU A 570 11.77 -30.86 -40.16
N THR A 571 13.01 -31.01 -39.72
CA THR A 571 13.45 -32.19 -38.97
C THR A 571 13.08 -32.00 -37.52
N LEU A 572 12.25 -32.91 -37.00
CA LEU A 572 12.12 -33.05 -35.55
C LEU A 572 13.48 -33.46 -34.96
N PRO A 573 13.75 -33.15 -33.67
CA PRO A 573 14.91 -33.71 -32.99
C PRO A 573 14.97 -35.23 -33.16
N PRO A 574 16.16 -35.86 -33.03
CA PRO A 574 16.35 -37.31 -33.19
C PRO A 574 15.43 -38.19 -32.33
N GLU A 575 14.77 -37.58 -31.34
CA GLU A 575 13.91 -38.19 -30.33
C GLU A 575 12.45 -38.41 -30.77
N PHE A 576 12.08 -37.99 -32.00
CA PHE A 576 10.72 -38.06 -32.53
C PHE A 576 10.54 -39.01 -33.72
#